data_AF-A0A379NLA1-F1
#
_entry.id   AF-A0A379NLA1-F1
#
_cell.length_a   1.000
_cell.length_b   1.000
_cell.length_c   1.000
_cell.angle_alpha   90.00
_cell.angle_beta   90.00
_cell.angle_gamma   90.00
#
_symmetry.space_group_name_H-M   'P 1'
#
loop_
_entity.id
_entity.type
_entity.pdbx_description
1 polymer ?
#
loop_
_entity_poly.entity_id
_entity_poly.type
_entity_poly.pdbx_seq_one_letter_code
_entity_poly.pdbx_strand_id
1 'polypeptide(L)'
;MAAVCGSSGIASLFSQAAFAAESDIADGKIVRFDFAGLQSMAQALAKKPWGGAPVPLPDTLANLTPQAYNSIQYDAAHSLWNGVANRQLDIQFFHVGMGFRRRVRMFSVDTTTHLAREIHFRPELFKYNDAGVDTTQLEGQSDLGFAGFRVFKAPELARRDVVSFLGASYFRAVDDTYQYGLSARGLAIDTYTDGQEEFPDFTAFWFDTAKPGDTTFTVYALLDSASVTGAYKFVIHCEKTQVIMDVENHLYARKDIKQLGIAPMTSMFSCGNNERRVCDTIHPQIHDSDRLAMWRGNGEWICRPLNNPQKLQFNAYMDDNPKGFGLLQLDRDFSHYQDVMGWYNKRPSLWVEPRSKWGKGAVSLMEIPTTGETLDNVVCFWQPEKAIKAGDTLAFNYRLYWSAQPPVQSPLARVMATRTGMGGFPEGWAPGEHYPDKWARRFAIDFVGGDLKAAAPKGIEPVITLSSGEAKQIEILYVEPFDGYRIQFDWYPTSDSTAPVDMRMFLRCQGEAISETWLYQYFPPAPDKRRYVDDRIMR
;
A
#
# COMPACT_ATOMS: atom_id res chain seq x y z
N MET A 1 -78.89 -38.38 28.62
CA MET A 1 -78.37 -38.68 27.27
C MET A 1 -77.75 -37.40 26.74
N ALA A 2 -76.52 -37.30 26.27
CA ALA A 2 -75.31 -38.13 26.16
C ALA A 2 -74.20 -37.07 25.92
N ALA A 3 -73.12 -37.04 26.72
CA ALA A 3 -71.79 -37.57 26.37
C ALA A 3 -71.11 -36.83 25.19
N VAL A 4 -69.80 -36.56 25.06
CA VAL A 4 -68.54 -36.77 25.81
C VAL A 4 -67.43 -36.19 24.87
N CYS A 5 -66.34 -35.66 25.45
CA CYS A 5 -64.93 -35.53 24.97
C CYS A 5 -64.53 -34.93 23.60
N GLY A 6 -63.40 -34.20 23.63
CA GLY A 6 -62.44 -34.12 22.51
C GLY A 6 -61.52 -32.89 22.54
N SER A 7 -60.34 -33.02 23.14
CA SER A 7 -59.25 -32.04 23.15
C SER A 7 -58.34 -32.11 21.91
N SER A 8 -57.62 -31.00 21.67
CA SER A 8 -56.30 -30.88 21.00
C SER A 8 -56.25 -30.63 19.49
N GLY A 9 -55.53 -29.58 19.08
CA GLY A 9 -55.11 -29.36 17.69
C GLY A 9 -54.50 -27.99 17.42
N ILE A 10 -53.26 -27.79 17.88
CA ILE A 10 -52.37 -26.68 17.46
C ILE A 10 -51.98 -26.89 15.99
N ALA A 11 -52.09 -25.85 15.17
CA ALA A 11 -51.30 -25.72 13.94
C ALA A 11 -51.09 -24.22 13.62
N SER A 12 -50.17 -23.60 14.35
CA SER A 12 -49.49 -22.38 13.91
C SER A 12 -48.70 -22.72 12.66
N LEU A 13 -49.16 -22.23 11.51
CA LEU A 13 -48.41 -22.19 10.26
C LEU A 13 -47.18 -21.30 10.45
N PHE A 14 -46.07 -21.90 10.87
CA PHE A 14 -44.76 -21.31 10.67
C PHE A 14 -44.44 -21.41 9.19
N SER A 15 -44.60 -20.29 8.48
CA SER A 15 -43.96 -20.11 7.19
C SER A 15 -42.46 -20.28 7.39
N GLN A 16 -41.92 -21.41 6.93
CA GLN A 16 -40.50 -21.53 6.62
C GLN A 16 -40.21 -20.55 5.47
N ALA A 17 -39.95 -19.29 5.82
CA ALA A 17 -39.11 -18.47 4.97
C ALA A 17 -37.75 -19.17 4.97
N ALA A 18 -37.35 -19.68 3.80
CA ALA A 18 -36.02 -20.21 3.60
C ALA A 18 -35.02 -19.11 3.97
N PHE A 19 -34.39 -19.26 5.13
CA PHE A 19 -33.21 -18.48 5.49
C PHE A 19 -32.17 -18.76 4.41
N ALA A 20 -31.89 -17.76 3.59
CA ALA A 20 -30.73 -17.78 2.73
C ALA A 20 -29.49 -17.92 3.64
N ALA A 21 -28.81 -19.06 3.51
CA ALA A 21 -27.54 -19.46 4.14
C ALA A 21 -26.94 -18.41 5.10
N GLU A 22 -27.39 -18.40 6.36
CA GLU A 22 -26.61 -17.79 7.44
C GLU A 22 -25.24 -18.48 7.47
N SER A 23 -24.16 -17.71 7.58
CA SER A 23 -22.88 -18.29 7.94
C SER A 23 -23.04 -18.90 9.34
N ASP A 24 -22.94 -20.22 9.46
CA ASP A 24 -23.14 -20.98 10.71
C ASP A 24 -22.27 -20.46 11.89
N ILE A 25 -21.25 -19.67 11.58
CA ILE A 25 -20.34 -19.06 12.56
C ILE A 25 -20.85 -17.76 13.21
N ALA A 26 -21.83 -17.07 12.60
CA ALA A 26 -22.37 -15.81 13.11
C ALA A 26 -23.42 -16.13 14.18
N ASP A 27 -23.09 -15.85 15.43
CA ASP A 27 -23.84 -16.32 16.60
C ASP A 27 -24.42 -15.18 17.45
N GLY A 28 -24.02 -13.94 17.20
CA GLY A 28 -24.42 -12.78 17.97
C GLY A 28 -25.87 -12.33 17.77
N LYS A 29 -26.21 -11.20 18.39
CA LYS A 29 -27.54 -10.59 18.25
C LYS A 29 -27.70 -9.97 16.87
N ILE A 30 -28.89 -10.14 16.32
CA ILE A 30 -29.27 -9.52 15.05
C ILE A 30 -29.50 -8.02 15.26
N VAL A 31 -28.88 -7.20 14.44
CA VAL A 31 -29.05 -5.75 14.40
C VAL A 31 -29.27 -5.28 12.97
N ARG A 32 -30.05 -4.22 12.77
CA ARG A 32 -30.17 -3.61 11.44
C ARG A 32 -28.86 -2.90 11.08
N PHE A 33 -28.44 -3.03 9.82
CA PHE A 33 -27.23 -2.41 9.34
C PHE A 33 -27.41 -1.78 7.95
N ASP A 34 -26.92 -0.56 7.81
CA ASP A 34 -26.64 0.07 6.53
C ASP A 34 -25.47 1.06 6.71
N PHE A 35 -24.94 1.56 5.59
CA PHE A 35 -23.77 2.44 5.63
C PHE A 35 -24.06 3.79 6.30
N ALA A 36 -25.28 4.32 6.18
CA ALA A 36 -25.67 5.57 6.83
C ALA A 36 -25.70 5.42 8.37
N GLY A 37 -26.11 4.26 8.87
CA GLY A 37 -26.01 3.88 10.28
C GLY A 37 -24.56 3.83 10.75
N LEU A 38 -23.65 3.28 9.95
CA LEU A 38 -22.21 3.26 10.27
C LEU A 38 -21.60 4.67 10.30
N GLN A 39 -21.95 5.54 9.34
CA GLN A 39 -21.56 6.96 9.34
C GLN A 39 -22.05 7.65 10.62
N SER A 40 -23.31 7.44 10.99
CA SER A 40 -23.91 7.99 12.22
C SER A 40 -23.19 7.47 13.48
N MET A 41 -22.78 6.20 13.48
CA MET A 41 -22.00 5.60 14.56
C MET A 41 -20.63 6.27 14.70
N ALA A 42 -19.90 6.42 13.59
CA ALA A 42 -18.59 7.08 13.57
C ALA A 42 -18.69 8.54 14.04
N GLN A 43 -19.68 9.29 13.54
CA GLN A 43 -19.92 10.68 13.94
C GLN A 43 -20.23 10.81 15.45
N ALA A 44 -21.04 9.91 15.99
CA ALA A 44 -21.31 9.87 17.43
C ALA A 44 -20.07 9.53 18.26
N LEU A 45 -19.20 8.65 17.74
CA LEU A 45 -17.97 8.24 18.40
C LEU A 45 -16.94 9.39 18.48
N ALA A 46 -16.88 10.25 17.46
CA ALA A 46 -16.04 11.45 17.46
C ALA A 46 -16.40 12.47 18.54
N LYS A 47 -17.60 12.38 19.14
CA LYS A 47 -18.04 13.25 20.25
C LYS A 47 -17.71 12.70 21.64
N LYS A 48 -17.11 11.51 21.71
CA LYS A 48 -16.69 10.88 22.97
C LYS A 48 -15.17 10.96 23.12
N PRO A 49 -14.59 10.70 24.29
CA PRO A 49 -13.16 10.41 24.41
C PRO A 49 -12.79 9.12 23.67
N TRP A 50 -11.56 9.04 23.15
CA TRP A 50 -11.06 7.80 22.53
C TRP A 50 -10.95 6.70 23.59
N GLY A 51 -11.30 5.47 23.19
CA GLY A 51 -11.34 4.31 24.09
C GLY A 51 -9.98 3.86 24.63
N GLY A 52 -8.88 4.39 24.09
CA GLY A 52 -7.53 4.13 24.57
C GLY A 52 -6.82 2.98 23.87
N ALA A 53 -5.65 2.62 24.40
CA ALA A 53 -4.85 1.51 23.92
C ALA A 53 -5.57 0.16 24.13
N PRO A 54 -5.22 -0.90 23.37
CA PRO A 54 -5.80 -2.22 23.57
C PRO A 54 -5.52 -2.75 24.97
N VAL A 55 -6.47 -3.50 25.52
CA VAL A 55 -6.27 -4.25 26.77
C VAL A 55 -5.19 -5.32 26.55
N PRO A 56 -4.33 -5.61 27.54
CA PRO A 56 -3.36 -6.69 27.44
C PRO A 56 -3.99 -8.04 27.07
N LEU A 57 -3.29 -8.80 26.23
CA LEU A 57 -3.67 -10.19 25.91
C LEU A 57 -3.19 -11.14 27.03
N PRO A 58 -3.80 -12.32 27.19
CA PRO A 58 -3.24 -13.39 28.01
C PRO A 58 -1.81 -13.74 27.58
N ASP A 59 -0.97 -14.13 28.54
CA ASP A 59 0.47 -14.35 28.30
C ASP A 59 0.74 -15.41 27.22
N THR A 60 -0.10 -16.45 27.12
CA THR A 60 -0.01 -17.48 26.07
C THR A 60 -0.13 -16.91 24.65
N LEU A 61 -0.78 -15.76 24.47
CA LEU A 61 -0.91 -15.07 23.18
C LEU A 61 0.06 -13.90 23.06
N ALA A 62 0.31 -13.16 24.14
CA ALA A 62 1.14 -11.96 24.13
C ALA A 62 2.62 -12.27 23.81
N ASN A 63 3.10 -13.44 24.23
CA ASN A 63 4.51 -13.85 24.13
C ASN A 63 4.80 -14.79 22.95
N LEU A 64 3.86 -14.94 22.02
CA LEU A 64 4.07 -15.75 20.82
C LEU A 64 5.25 -15.20 20.00
N THR A 65 6.12 -16.11 19.55
CA THR A 65 7.14 -15.79 18.54
C THR A 65 6.47 -15.63 17.17
N PRO A 66 7.09 -14.95 16.19
CA PRO A 66 6.54 -14.86 14.84
C PRO A 66 6.26 -16.23 14.21
N GLN A 67 7.13 -17.22 14.46
CA GLN A 67 6.94 -18.58 13.98
C GLN A 67 5.73 -19.26 14.63
N ALA A 68 5.56 -19.12 15.95
CA ALA A 68 4.41 -19.68 16.67
C ALA A 68 3.10 -18.98 16.28
N TYR A 69 3.11 -17.67 16.06
CA TYR A 69 1.93 -16.95 15.56
C TYR A 69 1.54 -17.45 14.15
N ASN A 70 2.52 -17.65 13.27
CA ASN A 70 2.28 -18.15 11.91
C ASN A 70 1.82 -19.62 11.86
N SER A 71 2.05 -20.42 12.91
CA SER A 71 1.55 -21.79 12.96
C SER A 71 0.08 -21.87 13.37
N ILE A 72 -0.52 -20.81 13.91
CA ILE A 72 -1.96 -20.72 14.16
C ILE A 72 -2.68 -20.54 12.83
N GLN A 73 -3.60 -21.45 12.51
CA GLN A 73 -4.35 -21.44 11.25
C GLN A 73 -5.84 -21.37 11.51
N TYR A 74 -6.55 -20.54 10.76
CA TYR A 74 -8.01 -20.56 10.78
C TYR A 74 -8.53 -21.88 10.18
N ASP A 75 -9.54 -22.49 10.79
CA ASP A 75 -10.13 -23.70 10.24
C ASP A 75 -11.04 -23.38 9.05
N ALA A 76 -10.63 -23.79 7.86
CA ALA A 76 -11.32 -23.49 6.61
C ALA A 76 -12.78 -24.00 6.56
N ALA A 77 -13.14 -25.01 7.36
CA ALA A 77 -14.53 -25.47 7.49
C ALA A 77 -15.44 -24.39 8.11
N HIS A 78 -14.88 -23.54 8.97
CA HIS A 78 -15.57 -22.44 9.63
C HIS A 78 -15.43 -21.10 8.89
N SER A 79 -14.93 -21.08 7.66
CA SER A 79 -14.77 -19.83 6.91
C SER A 79 -16.13 -19.15 6.64
N LEU A 80 -16.11 -17.81 6.57
CA LEU A 80 -17.34 -17.00 6.60
C LEU A 80 -18.35 -17.40 5.53
N TRP A 81 -17.89 -17.71 4.32
CA TRP A 81 -18.77 -18.04 3.20
C TRP A 81 -18.72 -19.52 2.84
N ASN A 82 -18.29 -20.39 3.78
CA ASN A 82 -18.19 -21.82 3.53
C ASN A 82 -19.52 -22.43 3.01
N GLY A 83 -20.64 -22.01 3.59
CA GLY A 83 -21.97 -22.48 3.22
C GLY A 83 -22.53 -21.92 1.90
N VAL A 84 -21.84 -20.98 1.24
CA VAL A 84 -22.31 -20.40 -0.03
C VAL A 84 -22.07 -21.38 -1.18
N ALA A 85 -23.13 -21.80 -1.84
CA ALA A 85 -23.06 -22.67 -3.01
C ALA A 85 -22.24 -22.02 -4.13
N ASN A 86 -21.39 -22.79 -4.82
CA ASN A 86 -20.54 -22.31 -5.94
C ASN A 86 -19.72 -21.05 -5.61
N ARG A 87 -19.33 -20.87 -4.35
CA ARG A 87 -18.56 -19.68 -3.91
C ARG A 87 -17.27 -19.52 -4.71
N GLN A 88 -17.01 -18.29 -5.14
CA GLN A 88 -15.71 -17.92 -5.74
C GLN A 88 -14.82 -17.19 -4.75
N LEU A 89 -15.39 -16.71 -3.64
CA LEU A 89 -14.68 -16.02 -2.57
C LEU A 89 -14.92 -16.69 -1.23
N ASP A 90 -13.98 -16.51 -0.33
CA ASP A 90 -14.12 -16.94 1.05
C ASP A 90 -13.30 -16.05 2.00
N ILE A 91 -13.70 -15.96 3.27
CA ILE A 91 -13.04 -15.12 4.26
C ILE A 91 -12.65 -15.96 5.48
N GLN A 92 -11.43 -15.73 5.96
CA GLN A 92 -10.93 -16.25 7.23
C GLN A 92 -10.46 -15.08 8.10
N PHE A 93 -10.46 -15.29 9.42
CA PHE A 93 -10.06 -14.27 10.37
C PHE A 93 -8.67 -14.54 10.95
N PHE A 94 -7.94 -13.47 11.26
CA PHE A 94 -6.67 -13.55 11.97
C PHE A 94 -6.90 -13.64 13.48
N HIS A 95 -6.07 -14.45 14.14
CA HIS A 95 -6.07 -14.57 15.59
C HIS A 95 -5.37 -13.36 16.23
N VAL A 96 -5.82 -12.89 17.39
CA VAL A 96 -5.07 -11.91 18.20
C VAL A 96 -3.81 -12.54 18.81
N GLY A 97 -2.70 -11.82 18.91
CA GLY A 97 -1.46 -12.40 19.43
C GLY A 97 -0.21 -11.68 18.99
N MET A 98 0.91 -11.94 19.68
CA MET A 98 2.18 -11.25 19.45
C MET A 98 2.00 -9.72 19.55
N GLY A 99 2.07 -9.00 18.42
CA GLY A 99 1.85 -7.56 18.32
C GLY A 99 0.40 -7.16 18.02
N PHE A 100 -0.45 -8.09 17.57
CA PHE A 100 -1.83 -7.81 17.18
C PHE A 100 -2.77 -7.89 18.38
N ARG A 101 -2.76 -6.82 19.17
CA ARG A 101 -3.50 -6.72 20.44
C ARG A 101 -4.87 -6.07 20.30
N ARG A 102 -5.06 -5.26 19.25
CA ARG A 102 -6.34 -4.60 19.00
C ARG A 102 -7.34 -5.65 18.56
N ARG A 103 -8.48 -5.64 19.24
CA ARG A 103 -9.62 -6.52 18.97
C ARG A 103 -10.48 -5.87 17.89
N VAL A 104 -10.81 -6.66 16.89
CA VAL A 104 -11.61 -6.26 15.73
C VAL A 104 -12.86 -7.11 15.71
N ARG A 105 -14.01 -6.45 15.73
CA ARG A 105 -15.33 -7.10 15.70
C ARG A 105 -15.71 -7.42 14.27
N MET A 106 -16.30 -8.59 14.03
CA MET A 106 -16.66 -9.05 12.69
C MET A 106 -18.17 -9.30 12.64
N PHE A 107 -18.83 -8.83 11.58
CA PHE A 107 -20.27 -8.98 11.39
C PHE A 107 -20.56 -9.51 10.00
N SER A 108 -21.37 -10.56 9.92
CA SER A 108 -21.98 -10.99 8.66
C SER A 108 -23.23 -10.16 8.38
N VAL A 109 -23.45 -9.73 7.14
CA VAL A 109 -24.62 -8.97 6.71
C VAL A 109 -25.38 -9.73 5.62
N ASP A 110 -26.67 -9.95 5.87
CA ASP A 110 -27.61 -10.39 4.84
C ASP A 110 -28.01 -9.18 3.99
N THR A 111 -27.65 -9.25 2.70
CA THR A 111 -27.87 -8.17 1.73
C THR A 111 -29.33 -7.98 1.31
N THR A 112 -30.21 -8.94 1.62
CA THR A 112 -31.65 -8.88 1.32
C THR A 112 -32.42 -8.27 2.47
N THR A 113 -32.10 -8.68 3.70
CA THR A 113 -32.81 -8.22 4.90
C THR A 113 -32.16 -7.00 5.57
N HIS A 114 -30.91 -6.66 5.20
CA HIS A 114 -30.09 -5.63 5.83
C HIS A 114 -29.91 -5.84 7.34
N LEU A 115 -29.84 -7.12 7.72
CA LEU A 115 -29.60 -7.56 9.09
C LEU A 115 -28.14 -8.02 9.21
N ALA A 116 -27.46 -7.48 10.21
CA ALA A 116 -26.11 -7.86 10.59
C ALA A 116 -26.13 -8.74 11.83
N ARG A 117 -25.22 -9.72 11.89
CA ARG A 117 -25.01 -10.60 13.03
C ARG A 117 -23.53 -10.68 13.36
N GLU A 118 -23.18 -10.45 14.63
CA GLU A 118 -21.79 -10.55 15.08
C GLU A 118 -21.29 -11.99 15.05
N ILE A 119 -20.02 -12.12 14.72
CA ILE A 119 -19.26 -13.37 14.79
C ILE A 119 -18.36 -13.23 16.01
N HIS A 120 -18.63 -13.99 17.06
CA HIS A 120 -17.76 -13.99 18.23
C HIS A 120 -16.49 -14.81 17.98
N PHE A 121 -15.42 -14.41 18.65
CA PHE A 121 -14.23 -15.23 18.75
C PHE A 121 -14.55 -16.51 19.52
N ARG A 122 -14.11 -17.65 18.98
CA ARG A 122 -14.13 -18.93 19.68
C ARG A 122 -12.87 -19.72 19.33
N PRO A 123 -12.17 -20.35 20.29
CA PRO A 123 -10.93 -21.08 20.03
C PRO A 123 -11.05 -22.15 18.92
N GLU A 124 -12.20 -22.81 18.82
CA GLU A 124 -12.47 -23.85 17.82
C GLU A 124 -12.50 -23.36 16.36
N LEU A 125 -12.54 -22.05 16.13
CA LEU A 125 -12.38 -21.47 14.80
C LEU A 125 -10.93 -21.59 14.30
N PHE A 126 -9.99 -21.99 15.16
CA PHE A 126 -8.57 -22.05 14.87
C PHE A 126 -7.97 -23.42 15.19
N LYS A 127 -6.96 -23.79 14.40
CA LYS A 127 -6.03 -24.88 14.63
C LYS A 127 -4.75 -24.28 15.17
N TYR A 128 -4.46 -24.51 16.45
CA TYR A 128 -3.27 -23.96 17.11
C TYR A 128 -1.98 -24.72 16.79
N ASN A 129 -2.09 -25.95 16.27
CA ASN A 129 -0.93 -26.77 15.88
C ASN A 129 0.15 -26.75 16.98
N ASP A 130 1.42 -26.56 16.61
CA ASP A 130 2.56 -26.48 17.55
C ASP A 130 2.82 -25.05 18.05
N ALA A 131 1.83 -24.15 18.03
CA ALA A 131 2.01 -22.75 18.48
C ALA A 131 2.27 -22.63 20.00
N GLY A 132 2.07 -23.70 20.77
CA GLY A 132 2.24 -23.67 22.23
C GLY A 132 1.19 -22.84 22.95
N VAL A 133 0.02 -22.63 22.33
CA VAL A 133 -1.10 -21.90 22.94
C VAL A 133 -1.85 -22.82 23.90
N ASP A 134 -1.94 -22.40 25.16
CA ASP A 134 -2.78 -23.03 26.17
C ASP A 134 -4.22 -22.50 26.03
N THR A 135 -5.05 -23.25 25.31
CA THR A 135 -6.43 -22.85 25.01
C THR A 135 -7.32 -22.76 26.25
N THR A 136 -6.94 -23.41 27.36
CA THR A 136 -7.70 -23.29 28.63
C THR A 136 -7.66 -21.88 29.19
N GLN A 137 -6.61 -21.11 28.89
CA GLN A 137 -6.52 -19.69 29.24
C GLN A 137 -7.48 -18.81 28.41
N LEU A 138 -8.01 -19.33 27.31
CA LEU A 138 -8.93 -18.61 26.43
C LEU A 138 -10.40 -18.92 26.76
N GLU A 139 -10.67 -19.98 27.53
CA GLU A 139 -12.01 -20.37 27.93
C GLU A 139 -12.70 -19.25 28.71
N GLY A 140 -13.96 -18.96 28.37
CA GLY A 140 -14.73 -17.88 28.97
C GLY A 140 -14.32 -16.45 28.56
N GLN A 141 -13.26 -16.29 27.76
CA GLN A 141 -12.87 -14.98 27.22
C GLN A 141 -13.63 -14.66 25.93
N SER A 142 -14.90 -14.29 26.07
CA SER A 142 -15.76 -13.90 24.94
C SER A 142 -15.36 -12.58 24.24
N ASP A 143 -14.48 -11.81 24.86
CA ASP A 143 -14.06 -10.49 24.39
C ASP A 143 -12.64 -10.50 23.77
N LEU A 144 -12.08 -11.64 23.34
CA LEU A 144 -10.76 -11.64 22.67
C LEU A 144 -10.82 -11.07 21.25
N GLY A 145 -11.95 -11.22 20.55
CA GLY A 145 -12.15 -10.76 19.18
C GLY A 145 -11.16 -11.34 18.17
N PHE A 146 -11.10 -10.74 16.98
CA PHE A 146 -10.15 -11.10 15.92
C PHE A 146 -9.11 -9.99 15.74
N ALA A 147 -8.00 -10.27 15.07
CA ALA A 147 -7.00 -9.26 14.72
C ALA A 147 -7.26 -8.56 13.37
N GLY A 148 -8.07 -9.20 12.52
CA GLY A 148 -8.24 -8.81 11.13
C GLY A 148 -8.85 -9.93 10.29
N PHE A 149 -8.84 -9.80 8.97
CA PHE A 149 -9.34 -10.82 8.06
C PHE A 149 -8.51 -10.92 6.78
N ARG A 150 -8.64 -12.05 6.09
CA ARG A 150 -8.06 -12.31 4.77
C ARG A 150 -9.08 -12.95 3.86
N VAL A 151 -8.96 -12.66 2.57
CA VAL A 151 -9.89 -13.09 1.52
C VAL A 151 -9.18 -14.05 0.58
N PHE A 152 -9.85 -15.14 0.22
CA PHE A 152 -9.38 -16.09 -0.76
C PHE A 152 -10.26 -16.04 -2.00
N LYS A 153 -9.68 -16.38 -3.15
CA LYS A 153 -10.40 -16.48 -4.42
C LYS A 153 -10.16 -17.84 -5.07
N ALA A 154 -11.22 -18.45 -5.60
CA ALA A 154 -11.14 -19.69 -6.35
C ALA A 154 -10.17 -19.57 -7.55
N PRO A 155 -9.40 -20.62 -7.87
CA PRO A 155 -9.43 -21.96 -7.27
C PRO A 155 -8.60 -22.12 -5.97
N GLU A 156 -8.08 -21.02 -5.42
CA GLU A 156 -7.09 -21.02 -4.32
C GLU A 156 -7.70 -20.86 -2.92
N LEU A 157 -8.96 -21.28 -2.75
CA LEU A 157 -9.68 -21.15 -1.48
C LEU A 157 -8.91 -21.82 -0.34
N ALA A 158 -8.73 -21.08 0.75
CA ALA A 158 -7.96 -21.46 1.93
C ALA A 158 -6.46 -21.77 1.72
N ARG A 159 -5.91 -21.60 0.50
CA ARG A 159 -4.49 -21.87 0.22
C ARG A 159 -3.67 -20.60 0.02
N ARG A 160 -4.12 -19.69 -0.84
CA ARG A 160 -3.45 -18.41 -1.12
C ARG A 160 -4.46 -17.27 -1.08
N ASP A 161 -4.32 -16.41 -0.09
CA ASP A 161 -5.16 -15.23 0.05
C ASP A 161 -4.76 -14.15 -0.97
N VAL A 162 -5.74 -13.32 -1.34
CA VAL A 162 -5.61 -12.24 -2.31
C VAL A 162 -5.75 -10.85 -1.70
N VAL A 163 -6.32 -10.77 -0.51
CA VAL A 163 -6.53 -9.54 0.26
C VAL A 163 -6.32 -9.84 1.74
N SER A 164 -5.70 -8.94 2.48
CA SER A 164 -5.49 -9.04 3.92
C SER A 164 -5.66 -7.68 4.59
N PHE A 165 -6.48 -7.61 5.63
CA PHE A 165 -6.65 -6.45 6.52
C PHE A 165 -6.17 -6.86 7.91
N LEU A 166 -5.07 -6.29 8.37
CA LEU A 166 -4.42 -6.70 9.61
C LEU A 166 -3.51 -5.59 10.17
N GLY A 167 -3.71 -5.24 11.45
CA GLY A 167 -2.89 -4.28 12.18
C GLY A 167 -3.25 -2.82 11.88
N ALA A 168 -3.57 -2.05 12.92
CA ALA A 168 -4.05 -0.68 12.79
C ALA A 168 -5.15 -0.57 11.71
N SER A 169 -4.96 0.29 10.70
CA SER A 169 -5.86 0.40 9.55
C SER A 169 -5.20 -0.09 8.25
N TYR A 170 -4.19 -0.97 8.35
CA TYR A 170 -3.46 -1.48 7.19
C TYR A 170 -4.24 -2.56 6.46
N PHE A 171 -4.04 -2.58 5.14
CA PHE A 171 -4.46 -3.66 4.28
C PHE A 171 -3.55 -3.83 3.06
N ARG A 172 -3.54 -5.04 2.51
CA ARG A 172 -2.74 -5.45 1.36
C ARG A 172 -3.62 -6.21 0.38
N ALA A 173 -3.25 -6.19 -0.89
CA ALA A 173 -3.78 -7.10 -1.89
C ALA A 173 -2.70 -7.45 -2.92
N VAL A 174 -2.98 -8.47 -3.72
CA VAL A 174 -2.04 -9.06 -4.69
C VAL A 174 -2.61 -9.02 -6.12
N ASP A 175 -1.74 -9.27 -7.09
CA ASP A 175 -2.12 -9.61 -8.46
C ASP A 175 -2.16 -11.15 -8.65
N ASP A 176 -2.19 -11.65 -9.89
CA ASP A 176 -2.20 -13.09 -10.17
C ASP A 176 -0.92 -13.84 -9.74
N THR A 177 0.11 -13.13 -9.28
CA THR A 177 1.32 -13.77 -8.72
C THR A 177 1.12 -14.27 -7.28
N TYR A 178 0.07 -13.80 -6.59
CA TYR A 178 -0.17 -14.03 -5.16
C TYR A 178 0.95 -13.53 -4.22
N GLN A 179 1.84 -12.67 -4.73
CA GLN A 179 2.94 -12.13 -3.93
C GLN A 179 2.51 -10.83 -3.25
N TYR A 180 2.59 -10.77 -1.93
CA TYR A 180 2.46 -9.52 -1.20
C TYR A 180 3.73 -8.67 -1.34
N GLY A 181 3.54 -7.36 -1.38
CA GLY A 181 4.60 -6.36 -1.24
C GLY A 181 4.11 -5.20 -0.39
N LEU A 182 3.94 -4.03 -1.02
CA LEU A 182 3.47 -2.81 -0.37
C LEU A 182 2.08 -2.95 0.29
N SER A 183 1.78 -2.03 1.20
CA SER A 183 0.51 -1.91 1.92
C SER A 183 -0.19 -0.59 1.63
N ALA A 184 -1.50 -0.55 1.86
CA ALA A 184 -2.27 0.67 2.03
C ALA A 184 -2.73 0.79 3.48
N ARG A 185 -3.18 1.99 3.88
CA ARG A 185 -3.87 2.19 5.16
C ARG A 185 -5.20 2.91 4.94
N GLY A 186 -6.09 2.83 5.92
CA GLY A 186 -7.30 3.66 5.92
C GLY A 186 -6.96 5.14 5.97
N LEU A 187 -6.04 5.51 6.86
CA LEU A 187 -5.66 6.90 7.12
C LEU A 187 -4.25 7.01 7.70
N ALA A 188 -3.53 8.09 7.39
CA ALA A 188 -2.28 8.46 8.04
C ALA A 188 -2.46 9.78 8.82
N ILE A 189 -1.88 9.88 10.01
CA ILE A 189 -2.04 11.05 10.89
C ILE A 189 -0.67 11.42 11.47
N ASP A 190 -0.24 12.66 11.22
CA ASP A 190 0.95 13.27 11.81
C ASP A 190 2.27 12.49 11.57
N THR A 191 2.34 11.76 10.44
CA THR A 191 3.48 10.91 10.00
C THR A 191 4.81 11.67 9.91
N TYR A 192 4.79 12.96 9.56
CA TYR A 192 5.95 13.84 9.53
C TYR A 192 5.62 15.19 10.18
N THR A 193 5.65 15.21 11.51
CA THR A 193 5.39 16.40 12.33
C THR A 193 6.37 16.50 13.49
N ASP A 194 6.18 17.49 14.37
CA ASP A 194 6.88 17.64 15.65
C ASP A 194 6.37 16.68 16.74
N GLY A 195 5.30 15.91 16.46
CA GLY A 195 4.72 14.90 17.36
C GLY A 195 5.04 13.46 16.94
N GLN A 196 4.49 12.50 17.69
CA GLN A 196 4.50 11.10 17.27
C GLN A 196 3.39 10.84 16.25
N GLU A 197 3.66 10.01 15.25
CA GLU A 197 2.65 9.50 14.33
C GLU A 197 1.53 8.81 15.10
N GLU A 198 0.28 9.14 14.77
CA GLU A 198 -0.90 8.46 15.29
C GLU A 198 -1.33 7.39 14.27
N PHE A 199 -1.57 6.16 14.74
CA PHE A 199 -1.99 5.03 13.91
C PHE A 199 -3.46 4.69 14.19
N PRO A 200 -4.41 5.09 13.33
CA PRO A 200 -5.81 4.72 13.48
C PRO A 200 -6.04 3.23 13.29
N ASP A 201 -6.94 2.66 14.07
CA ASP A 201 -7.32 1.25 14.02
C ASP A 201 -8.64 1.07 13.24
N PHE A 202 -8.74 0.05 12.38
CA PHE A 202 -10.05 -0.52 12.05
C PHE A 202 -10.50 -1.39 13.22
N THR A 203 -11.66 -1.08 13.79
CA THR A 203 -12.16 -1.71 15.04
C THR A 203 -13.34 -2.63 14.83
N ALA A 204 -14.04 -2.52 13.69
CA ALA A 204 -15.13 -3.40 13.33
C ALA A 204 -15.30 -3.48 11.81
N PHE A 205 -15.69 -4.65 11.31
CA PHE A 205 -16.02 -4.91 9.91
C PHE A 205 -17.39 -5.55 9.74
N TRP A 206 -18.12 -5.12 8.71
CA TRP A 206 -19.40 -5.69 8.29
C TRP A 206 -19.27 -6.21 6.86
N PHE A 207 -19.52 -7.50 6.65
CA PHE A 207 -19.34 -8.18 5.37
C PHE A 207 -20.70 -8.44 4.72
N ASP A 208 -20.97 -7.77 3.60
CA ASP A 208 -22.08 -8.17 2.75
C ASP A 208 -21.80 -9.58 2.23
N THR A 209 -22.75 -10.50 2.46
CA THR A 209 -22.58 -11.90 2.05
C THR A 209 -22.45 -11.99 0.53
N ALA A 210 -21.33 -12.55 0.05
CA ALA A 210 -21.06 -12.72 -1.37
C ALA A 210 -22.06 -13.70 -2.00
N LYS A 211 -22.58 -13.39 -3.19
CA LYS A 211 -23.52 -14.28 -3.89
C LYS A 211 -22.77 -15.45 -4.53
N PRO A 212 -23.45 -16.58 -4.77
CA PRO A 212 -22.91 -17.67 -5.58
C PRO A 212 -22.31 -17.17 -6.91
N GLY A 213 -21.07 -17.56 -7.21
CA GLY A 213 -20.38 -17.15 -8.43
C GLY A 213 -19.69 -15.78 -8.41
N ASP A 214 -19.97 -14.92 -7.43
CA ASP A 214 -19.42 -13.56 -7.39
C ASP A 214 -17.94 -13.55 -7.00
N THR A 215 -17.13 -12.79 -7.73
CA THR A 215 -15.74 -12.45 -7.39
C THR A 215 -15.61 -11.04 -6.83
N THR A 216 -16.73 -10.42 -6.46
CA THR A 216 -16.81 -9.09 -5.87
C THR A 216 -17.60 -9.16 -4.57
N PHE A 217 -17.18 -8.40 -3.57
CA PHE A 217 -17.92 -8.27 -2.32
C PHE A 217 -17.79 -6.86 -1.75
N THR A 218 -18.68 -6.51 -0.82
CA THR A 218 -18.61 -5.25 -0.08
C THR A 218 -18.27 -5.53 1.38
N VAL A 219 -17.33 -4.77 1.92
CA VAL A 219 -17.02 -4.75 3.36
C VAL A 219 -17.03 -3.31 3.85
N TYR A 220 -17.67 -3.08 4.98
CA TYR A 220 -17.68 -1.79 5.66
C TYR A 220 -16.76 -1.85 6.88
N ALA A 221 -16.11 -0.73 7.21
CA ALA A 221 -15.19 -0.67 8.33
C ALA A 221 -15.42 0.56 9.20
N LEU A 222 -15.36 0.38 10.53
CA LEU A 222 -15.30 1.46 11.50
C LEU A 222 -13.83 1.73 11.84
N LEU A 223 -13.38 2.96 11.64
CA LEU A 223 -12.07 3.45 12.03
C LEU A 223 -12.19 4.30 13.30
N ASP A 224 -11.32 4.08 14.28
CA ASP A 224 -11.29 4.85 15.53
C ASP A 224 -9.84 5.12 15.97
N SER A 225 -9.59 6.34 16.42
CA SER A 225 -8.30 6.79 16.90
C SER A 225 -8.43 7.95 17.89
N ALA A 226 -7.30 8.39 18.45
CA ALA A 226 -7.27 9.48 19.42
C ALA A 226 -7.80 10.80 18.84
N SER A 227 -7.60 11.03 17.55
CA SER A 227 -7.91 12.29 16.88
C SER A 227 -8.99 12.18 15.79
N VAL A 228 -9.34 10.98 15.29
CA VAL A 228 -10.33 10.78 14.22
C VAL A 228 -11.20 9.55 14.47
N THR A 229 -12.43 9.61 13.97
CA THR A 229 -13.23 8.40 13.67
C THR A 229 -13.60 8.38 12.20
N GLY A 230 -13.92 7.22 11.64
CA GLY A 230 -14.34 7.13 10.26
C GLY A 230 -15.22 5.94 9.94
N ALA A 231 -16.06 6.10 8.93
CA ALA A 231 -16.84 5.03 8.32
C ALA A 231 -16.34 4.80 6.91
N TYR A 232 -15.99 3.56 6.58
CA TYR A 232 -15.48 3.16 5.28
C TYR A 232 -16.42 2.15 4.63
N LYS A 233 -16.56 2.26 3.32
CA LYS A 233 -17.14 1.24 2.45
C LYS A 233 -16.10 0.85 1.41
N PHE A 234 -15.76 -0.43 1.36
CA PHE A 234 -14.92 -1.03 0.35
C PHE A 234 -15.77 -1.92 -0.54
N VAL A 235 -15.78 -1.68 -1.85
CA VAL A 235 -16.24 -2.67 -2.83
C VAL A 235 -15.00 -3.26 -3.48
N ILE A 236 -14.76 -4.55 -3.23
CA ILE A 236 -13.51 -5.23 -3.58
C ILE A 236 -13.80 -6.22 -4.70
N HIS A 237 -13.21 -5.96 -5.87
CA HIS A 237 -13.27 -6.78 -7.06
C HIS A 237 -12.01 -7.63 -7.12
N CYS A 238 -12.13 -8.91 -6.81
CA CYS A 238 -11.03 -9.87 -6.92
C CYS A 238 -11.00 -10.42 -8.34
N GLU A 239 -10.34 -9.71 -9.25
CA GLU A 239 -10.27 -10.08 -10.67
C GLU A 239 -9.31 -11.25 -10.92
N LYS A 240 -9.18 -11.66 -12.18
CA LYS A 240 -8.24 -12.72 -12.56
C LYS A 240 -6.78 -12.32 -12.35
N THR A 241 -6.43 -11.07 -12.68
CA THR A 241 -5.03 -10.59 -12.76
C THR A 241 -4.74 -9.42 -11.82
N GLN A 242 -5.70 -8.99 -11.01
CA GLN A 242 -5.58 -7.83 -10.14
C GLN A 242 -6.65 -7.85 -9.04
N VAL A 243 -6.48 -7.01 -8.03
CA VAL A 243 -7.55 -6.62 -7.12
C VAL A 243 -7.84 -5.13 -7.29
N ILE A 244 -9.12 -4.79 -7.42
CA ILE A 244 -9.57 -3.40 -7.50
C ILE A 244 -10.42 -3.13 -6.25
N MET A 245 -10.19 -2.00 -5.58
CA MET A 245 -10.98 -1.59 -4.42
C MET A 245 -11.56 -0.20 -4.64
N ASP A 246 -12.88 -0.09 -4.74
CA ASP A 246 -13.58 1.19 -4.61
C ASP A 246 -13.71 1.52 -3.12
N VAL A 247 -13.21 2.68 -2.72
CA VAL A 247 -13.22 3.15 -1.34
C VAL A 247 -14.02 4.44 -1.24
N GLU A 248 -15.05 4.41 -0.41
CA GLU A 248 -15.77 5.59 0.07
C GLU A 248 -15.52 5.72 1.57
N ASN A 249 -15.07 6.89 2.01
CA ASN A 249 -14.89 7.17 3.43
C ASN A 249 -15.58 8.46 3.89
N HIS A 250 -15.96 8.47 5.16
CA HIS A 250 -16.46 9.63 5.88
C HIS A 250 -15.70 9.73 7.20
N LEU A 251 -14.96 10.81 7.39
CA LEU A 251 -14.06 11.03 8.52
C LEU A 251 -14.59 12.16 9.41
N TYR A 252 -14.48 11.99 10.71
CA TYR A 252 -14.93 12.95 11.71
C TYR A 252 -13.80 13.24 12.68
N ALA A 253 -13.31 14.49 12.68
CA ALA A 253 -12.18 14.90 13.50
C ALA A 253 -12.63 15.08 14.97
N ARG A 254 -12.04 14.31 15.88
CA ARG A 254 -12.18 14.46 17.34
C ARG A 254 -11.30 15.60 17.87
N LYS A 255 -10.13 15.81 17.24
CA LYS A 255 -9.12 16.80 17.60
C LYS A 255 -8.60 17.50 16.35
N ASP A 256 -7.86 18.60 16.56
CA ASP A 256 -7.05 19.21 15.51
C ASP A 256 -5.97 18.22 15.05
N ILE A 257 -5.72 18.17 13.73
CA ILE A 257 -4.72 17.30 13.11
C ILE A 257 -3.82 18.17 12.23
N LYS A 258 -2.51 18.04 12.40
CA LYS A 258 -1.54 18.86 11.66
C LYS A 258 -1.33 18.32 10.25
N GLN A 259 -1.28 16.99 10.11
CA GLN A 259 -1.12 16.30 8.85
C GLN A 259 -2.08 15.13 8.75
N LEU A 260 -2.97 15.18 7.75
CA LEU A 260 -3.87 14.10 7.39
C LEU A 260 -3.44 13.51 6.04
N GLY A 261 -3.25 12.20 5.98
CA GLY A 261 -2.92 11.48 4.75
C GLY A 261 -4.08 10.62 4.26
N ILE A 262 -4.55 10.90 3.06
CA ILE A 262 -5.63 10.19 2.34
C ILE A 262 -5.03 9.20 1.34
N ALA A 263 -5.65 8.03 1.23
CA ALA A 263 -5.18 6.89 0.45
C ALA A 263 -3.68 6.58 0.70
N PRO A 264 -3.24 6.46 1.96
CA PRO A 264 -1.85 6.22 2.28
C PRO A 264 -1.38 4.85 1.79
N MET A 265 -0.15 4.84 1.29
CA MET A 265 0.61 3.70 0.83
C MET A 265 1.88 3.59 1.66
N THR A 266 2.32 2.37 1.95
CA THR A 266 3.56 2.08 2.67
C THR A 266 4.28 0.96 1.94
N SER A 267 5.53 1.18 1.57
CA SER A 267 6.34 0.27 0.77
C SER A 267 7.77 0.21 1.32
N MET A 268 8.61 -0.59 0.68
CA MET A 268 10.00 -0.76 1.04
C MET A 268 10.91 -0.54 -0.18
N PHE A 269 11.96 0.24 -0.01
CA PHE A 269 13.07 0.39 -0.95
C PHE A 269 14.39 0.34 -0.18
N SER A 270 15.15 -0.75 -0.34
CA SER A 270 16.46 -0.94 0.29
C SER A 270 17.57 -0.51 -0.66
N CYS A 271 17.62 -1.10 -1.86
CA CYS A 271 18.58 -0.74 -2.91
C CYS A 271 18.03 -1.06 -4.31
N GLY A 272 18.50 -0.30 -5.29
CA GLY A 272 18.11 -0.46 -6.69
C GLY A 272 19.14 0.10 -7.67
N ASN A 273 18.81 0.10 -8.95
CA ASN A 273 19.68 0.61 -10.02
C ASN A 273 20.24 2.03 -9.80
N ASN A 274 19.45 2.90 -9.16
CA ASN A 274 19.80 4.28 -8.84
C ASN A 274 20.68 4.42 -7.59
N GLU A 275 20.72 3.40 -6.72
CA GLU A 275 21.45 3.41 -5.45
C GLU A 275 22.28 2.15 -5.19
N ARG A 276 22.91 1.58 -6.23
CA ARG A 276 23.72 0.36 -6.11
C ARG A 276 24.75 0.36 -4.97
N ARG A 277 25.26 1.54 -4.59
CA ARG A 277 26.25 1.73 -3.51
C ARG A 277 25.77 1.29 -2.12
N VAL A 278 24.45 1.21 -1.89
CA VAL A 278 23.89 0.80 -0.59
C VAL A 278 23.42 -0.66 -0.59
N CYS A 279 23.60 -1.37 -1.71
CA CYS A 279 23.18 -2.76 -1.88
C CYS A 279 24.30 -3.71 -1.39
N ASP A 280 24.36 -3.92 -0.08
CA ASP A 280 25.32 -4.84 0.57
C ASP A 280 24.68 -6.22 0.79
N THR A 281 24.21 -6.84 -0.30
CA THR A 281 23.60 -8.18 -0.30
C THR A 281 24.00 -8.94 -1.56
N ILE A 282 23.68 -10.24 -1.63
CA ILE A 282 23.87 -11.04 -2.85
C ILE A 282 22.88 -10.69 -3.97
N HIS A 283 21.83 -9.91 -3.67
CA HIS A 283 20.76 -9.56 -4.60
C HIS A 283 21.07 -8.21 -5.28
N PRO A 284 20.91 -8.09 -6.62
CA PRO A 284 21.22 -6.83 -7.31
C PRO A 284 20.29 -5.67 -6.95
N GLN A 285 19.04 -5.97 -6.58
CA GLN A 285 18.02 -5.01 -6.16
C GLN A 285 17.09 -5.65 -5.12
N ILE A 286 16.61 -4.84 -4.18
CA ILE A 286 15.70 -5.25 -3.11
C ILE A 286 14.74 -4.09 -2.85
N HIS A 287 13.49 -4.23 -3.32
CA HIS A 287 12.42 -3.27 -3.11
C HIS A 287 11.05 -3.83 -3.51
N ASP A 288 10.00 -3.26 -2.92
CA ASP A 288 8.58 -3.54 -3.19
C ASP A 288 7.99 -2.57 -4.22
N SER A 289 8.66 -1.45 -4.42
CA SER A 289 8.34 -0.43 -5.40
C SER A 289 9.63 0.28 -5.78
N ASP A 290 9.78 0.64 -7.05
CA ASP A 290 10.96 1.34 -7.55
C ASP A 290 10.72 2.86 -7.70
N ARG A 291 9.44 3.29 -7.74
CA ARG A 291 9.07 4.68 -8.00
C ARG A 291 7.73 5.08 -7.40
N LEU A 292 7.60 6.38 -7.14
CA LEU A 292 6.32 7.08 -7.12
C LEU A 292 6.00 7.59 -8.53
N ALA A 293 4.86 7.21 -9.09
CA ALA A 293 4.32 7.80 -10.31
C ALA A 293 3.15 8.73 -9.98
N MET A 294 3.02 9.84 -10.71
CA MET A 294 1.94 10.82 -10.51
C MET A 294 1.38 11.27 -11.86
N TRP A 295 0.05 11.28 -11.97
CA TRP A 295 -0.68 11.97 -13.02
C TRP A 295 -1.36 13.19 -12.41
N ARG A 296 -0.76 14.34 -12.64
CA ARG A 296 -1.15 15.58 -11.99
C ARG A 296 -2.46 16.14 -12.50
N GLY A 297 -3.09 17.00 -11.70
CA GLY A 297 -4.32 17.71 -12.08
C GLY A 297 -4.16 18.55 -13.36
N ASN A 298 -2.99 19.16 -13.55
CA ASN A 298 -2.63 19.89 -14.77
C ASN A 298 -2.31 18.99 -15.99
N GLY A 299 -2.31 17.67 -15.82
CA GLY A 299 -2.03 16.69 -16.88
C GLY A 299 -0.57 16.24 -16.99
N GLU A 300 0.37 16.81 -16.24
CA GLU A 300 1.76 16.37 -16.22
C GLU A 300 1.88 14.95 -15.65
N TRP A 301 2.67 14.10 -16.31
CA TRP A 301 3.09 12.81 -15.78
C TRP A 301 4.48 12.95 -15.15
N ILE A 302 4.65 12.41 -13.95
CA ILE A 302 5.91 12.44 -13.21
C ILE A 302 6.29 11.03 -12.78
N CYS A 303 7.54 10.66 -13.00
CA CYS A 303 8.21 9.52 -12.38
C CYS A 303 9.23 10.02 -11.37
N ARG A 304 9.02 9.70 -10.09
CA ARG A 304 9.97 9.91 -8.98
C ARG A 304 10.54 8.57 -8.51
N PRO A 305 11.71 8.12 -9.03
CA PRO A 305 12.37 6.92 -8.52
C PRO A 305 12.62 7.04 -7.01
N LEU A 306 12.40 5.97 -6.25
CA LEU A 306 12.57 5.96 -4.79
C LEU A 306 14.04 5.85 -4.38
N ASN A 307 14.35 6.34 -3.18
CA ASN A 307 15.68 6.28 -2.58
C ASN A 307 15.61 5.68 -1.16
N ASN A 308 16.74 5.18 -0.69
CA ASN A 308 17.04 4.85 0.69
C ASN A 308 18.04 5.89 1.25
N PRO A 309 17.54 7.05 1.70
CA PRO A 309 18.39 8.17 2.08
C PRO A 309 19.12 7.90 3.40
N GLN A 310 20.21 8.64 3.67
CA GLN A 310 20.94 8.54 4.94
C GLN A 310 20.26 9.27 6.11
N LYS A 311 19.26 10.11 5.81
CA LYS A 311 18.47 10.87 6.77
C LYS A 311 17.02 10.87 6.30
N LEU A 312 16.08 10.94 7.22
CA LEU A 312 14.65 11.08 6.92
C LEU A 312 14.42 12.20 5.90
N GLN A 313 13.75 11.88 4.79
CA GLN A 313 13.35 12.84 3.77
C GLN A 313 11.84 12.90 3.69
N PHE A 314 11.33 14.12 3.52
CA PHE A 314 9.92 14.37 3.26
C PHE A 314 9.80 15.33 2.08
N ASN A 315 9.14 14.88 1.02
CA ASN A 315 8.93 15.63 -0.21
C ASN A 315 7.42 15.83 -0.42
N ALA A 316 6.99 17.07 -0.70
CA ALA A 316 5.59 17.40 -0.94
C ALA A 316 5.41 17.94 -2.36
N TYR A 317 4.67 17.21 -3.19
CA TYR A 317 4.39 17.57 -4.58
C TYR A 317 3.02 18.25 -4.67
N MET A 318 3.02 19.59 -4.62
CA MET A 318 1.79 20.40 -4.64
C MET A 318 0.96 20.14 -5.90
N ASP A 319 -0.34 19.95 -5.73
CA ASP A 319 -1.29 19.74 -6.82
C ASP A 319 -2.70 20.24 -6.49
N ASP A 320 -3.55 20.30 -7.51
CA ASP A 320 -4.98 20.58 -7.37
C ASP A 320 -5.78 19.54 -8.17
N ASN A 321 -6.54 18.70 -7.48
CA ASN A 321 -7.27 17.56 -8.04
C ASN A 321 -6.36 16.61 -8.86
N PRO A 322 -5.45 15.85 -8.22
CA PRO A 322 -4.63 14.87 -8.92
C PRO A 322 -5.52 13.86 -9.68
N LYS A 323 -5.08 13.44 -10.87
CA LYS A 323 -5.79 12.41 -11.66
C LYS A 323 -5.42 11.00 -11.21
N GLY A 324 -4.25 10.84 -10.61
CA GLY A 324 -3.85 9.63 -9.89
C GLY A 324 -2.40 9.66 -9.46
N PHE A 325 -2.02 8.77 -8.55
CA PHE A 325 -0.66 8.58 -8.09
C PHE A 325 -0.49 7.18 -7.50
N GLY A 326 0.73 6.67 -7.46
CA GLY A 326 0.96 5.29 -7.02
C GLY A 326 2.41 4.96 -6.75
N LEU A 327 2.64 4.04 -5.81
CA LEU A 327 3.92 3.36 -5.66
C LEU A 327 3.92 2.15 -6.60
N LEU A 328 4.80 2.18 -7.60
CA LEU A 328 4.82 1.19 -8.67
C LEU A 328 6.06 0.30 -8.59
N GLN A 329 5.90 -0.93 -9.05
CA GLN A 329 6.96 -1.91 -9.29
C GLN A 329 6.93 -2.33 -10.76
N LEU A 330 7.60 -1.53 -11.60
CA LEU A 330 7.57 -1.73 -13.05
C LEU A 330 8.68 -2.65 -13.56
N ASP A 331 9.80 -2.75 -12.84
CA ASP A 331 10.85 -3.74 -13.14
C ASP A 331 10.46 -5.11 -12.57
N ARG A 332 10.12 -6.05 -13.45
CA ARG A 332 9.60 -7.39 -13.09
C ARG A 332 10.49 -8.54 -13.57
N ASP A 333 11.66 -8.23 -14.11
CA ASP A 333 12.60 -9.25 -14.58
C ASP A 333 13.30 -9.91 -13.40
N PHE A 334 13.18 -11.24 -13.27
CA PHE A 334 13.83 -11.98 -12.18
C PHE A 334 15.37 -11.84 -12.18
N SER A 335 16.00 -11.66 -13.35
CA SER A 335 17.45 -11.45 -13.46
C SER A 335 17.94 -10.20 -12.72
N HIS A 336 17.05 -9.23 -12.50
CA HIS A 336 17.36 -7.99 -11.80
C HIS A 336 17.27 -8.09 -10.27
N TYR A 337 16.72 -9.17 -9.72
CA TYR A 337 16.54 -9.37 -8.28
C TYR A 337 17.21 -10.64 -7.75
N GLN A 338 17.16 -11.74 -8.52
CA GLN A 338 17.77 -13.03 -8.15
C GLN A 338 17.34 -13.56 -6.77
N ASP A 339 16.14 -13.20 -6.30
CA ASP A 339 15.61 -13.60 -5.00
C ASP A 339 14.40 -14.53 -5.14
N VAL A 340 14.60 -15.79 -4.73
CA VAL A 340 13.58 -16.86 -4.74
C VAL A 340 12.82 -16.99 -3.42
N MET A 341 13.17 -16.18 -2.42
CA MET A 341 12.49 -16.09 -1.13
C MET A 341 11.54 -14.90 -1.12
N GLY A 342 12.04 -13.70 -1.41
CA GLY A 342 11.26 -12.46 -1.38
C GLY A 342 10.45 -12.17 -2.64
N TRP A 343 10.81 -12.78 -3.78
CA TRP A 343 10.15 -12.61 -5.09
C TRP A 343 9.77 -11.16 -5.42
N TYR A 344 10.67 -10.20 -5.16
CA TYR A 344 10.44 -8.76 -5.34
C TYR A 344 9.92 -8.39 -6.74
N ASN A 345 10.36 -9.13 -7.76
CA ASN A 345 9.94 -8.96 -9.15
C ASN A 345 8.45 -9.30 -9.42
N LYS A 346 7.79 -9.99 -8.47
CA LYS A 346 6.37 -10.36 -8.54
C LYS A 346 5.48 -9.45 -7.69
N ARG A 347 6.03 -8.61 -6.81
CA ARG A 347 5.25 -7.73 -5.94
C ARG A 347 4.38 -6.76 -6.75
N PRO A 348 3.13 -6.49 -6.35
CA PRO A 348 2.21 -5.67 -7.13
C PRO A 348 2.62 -4.19 -7.05
N SER A 349 2.23 -3.44 -8.08
CA SER A 349 2.09 -1.98 -7.99
C SER A 349 0.75 -1.62 -7.35
N LEU A 350 0.68 -0.42 -6.75
CA LEU A 350 -0.56 0.17 -6.28
C LEU A 350 -0.78 1.56 -6.89
N TRP A 351 -1.91 1.73 -7.56
CA TRP A 351 -2.34 3.00 -8.13
C TRP A 351 -3.63 3.51 -7.45
N VAL A 352 -3.61 4.78 -7.04
CA VAL A 352 -4.76 5.52 -6.52
C VAL A 352 -5.36 6.36 -7.63
N GLU A 353 -6.66 6.17 -7.88
CA GLU A 353 -7.48 7.01 -8.76
C GLU A 353 -8.51 7.76 -7.92
N PRO A 354 -8.37 9.08 -7.70
CA PRO A 354 -9.40 9.90 -7.08
C PRO A 354 -10.73 9.83 -7.85
N ARG A 355 -11.82 9.57 -7.15
CA ARG A 355 -13.20 9.49 -7.70
C ARG A 355 -14.07 10.67 -7.27
N SER A 356 -13.44 11.68 -6.68
CA SER A 356 -14.02 12.93 -6.19
C SER A 356 -13.00 14.05 -6.36
N LYS A 357 -13.44 15.32 -6.28
CA LYS A 357 -12.52 16.46 -6.31
C LYS A 357 -11.85 16.63 -4.96
N TRP A 358 -10.55 16.34 -4.90
CA TRP A 358 -9.76 16.45 -3.67
C TRP A 358 -9.27 17.87 -3.37
N GLY A 359 -9.39 18.78 -4.34
CA GLY A 359 -8.96 20.17 -4.22
C GLY A 359 -7.44 20.31 -4.13
N LYS A 360 -6.99 21.38 -3.48
CA LYS A 360 -5.58 21.71 -3.28
C LYS A 360 -4.95 20.87 -2.17
N GLY A 361 -3.72 20.47 -2.39
CA GLY A 361 -2.93 19.70 -1.45
C GLY A 361 -1.60 19.29 -2.06
N ALA A 362 -1.05 18.19 -1.57
CA ALA A 362 0.17 17.60 -2.11
C ALA A 362 0.10 16.09 -2.09
N VAL A 363 0.74 15.45 -3.08
CA VAL A 363 1.21 14.07 -2.91
C VAL A 363 2.47 14.14 -2.07
N SER A 364 2.40 13.64 -0.84
CA SER A 364 3.51 13.62 0.11
C SER A 364 4.23 12.28 0.02
N LEU A 365 5.57 12.31 0.04
CA LEU A 365 6.44 11.15 0.01
C LEU A 365 7.45 11.26 1.15
N MET A 366 7.48 10.26 2.03
CA MET A 366 8.45 10.13 3.10
C MET A 366 9.35 8.92 2.83
N GLU A 367 10.67 9.14 2.89
CA GLU A 367 11.69 8.11 2.72
C GLU A 367 12.53 8.05 3.99
N ILE A 368 12.45 6.93 4.70
CA ILE A 368 13.12 6.67 5.98
C ILE A 368 14.42 5.89 5.70
N PRO A 369 15.55 6.21 6.35
CA PRO A 369 16.74 5.39 6.24
C PRO A 369 16.49 3.97 6.72
N THR A 370 16.91 2.96 5.94
CA THR A 370 16.89 1.55 6.35
C THR A 370 18.21 0.87 5.99
N THR A 371 18.56 -0.16 6.76
CA THR A 371 19.67 -1.07 6.47
C THR A 371 19.20 -2.48 6.09
N GLY A 372 17.88 -2.72 6.04
CA GLY A 372 17.32 -4.03 5.79
C GLY A 372 15.90 -3.98 5.24
N GLU A 373 15.45 -5.13 4.75
CA GLU A 373 14.19 -5.32 4.03
C GLU A 373 12.98 -5.63 4.91
N THR A 374 13.19 -5.87 6.20
CA THR A 374 12.15 -6.31 7.13
C THR A 374 11.26 -5.16 7.62
N LEU A 375 11.62 -3.92 7.31
CA LEU A 375 10.89 -2.72 7.69
C LEU A 375 10.56 -1.89 6.45
N ASP A 376 9.29 -1.58 6.27
CA ASP A 376 8.84 -0.62 5.27
C ASP A 376 9.42 0.76 5.60
N ASN A 377 10.03 1.41 4.60
CA ASN A 377 10.73 2.69 4.77
C ASN A 377 10.25 3.77 3.79
N VAL A 378 9.19 3.50 3.03
CA VAL A 378 8.58 4.45 2.10
C VAL A 378 7.12 4.66 2.49
N VAL A 379 6.69 5.91 2.63
CA VAL A 379 5.29 6.27 2.88
C VAL A 379 4.83 7.31 1.88
N CYS A 380 3.68 7.12 1.24
CA CYS A 380 3.12 8.07 0.29
C CYS A 380 1.62 8.28 0.54
N PHE A 381 1.13 9.51 0.49
CA PHE A 381 -0.29 9.82 0.65
C PHE A 381 -0.64 11.16 0.01
N TRP A 382 -1.94 11.40 -0.21
CA TRP A 382 -2.42 12.75 -0.47
C TRP A 382 -2.67 13.51 0.82
N GLN A 383 -2.10 14.70 0.93
CA GLN A 383 -2.29 15.62 2.04
C GLN A 383 -3.10 16.83 1.57
N PRO A 384 -4.34 17.01 2.03
CA PRO A 384 -5.09 18.24 1.78
C PRO A 384 -4.35 19.47 2.31
N GLU A 385 -4.44 20.61 1.60
CA GLU A 385 -3.80 21.88 2.02
C GLU A 385 -4.44 22.45 3.30
N LYS A 386 -5.76 22.28 3.45
CA LYS A 386 -6.50 22.78 4.60
C LYS A 386 -6.14 21.96 5.85
N ALA A 387 -5.65 22.63 6.88
CA ALA A 387 -5.49 22.05 8.21
C ALA A 387 -6.84 21.56 8.78
N ILE A 388 -6.82 20.43 9.49
CA ILE A 388 -8.03 19.81 10.01
C ILE A 388 -8.28 20.26 11.44
N LYS A 389 -9.51 20.70 11.71
CA LYS A 389 -9.94 21.15 13.05
C LYS A 389 -10.88 20.16 13.70
N ALA A 390 -10.87 20.11 15.04
CA ALA A 390 -11.85 19.34 15.79
C ALA A 390 -13.28 19.69 15.33
N GLY A 391 -14.09 18.67 15.05
CA GLY A 391 -15.45 18.82 14.53
C GLY A 391 -15.55 18.87 12.99
N ASP A 392 -14.42 19.00 12.26
CA ASP A 392 -14.44 18.90 10.80
C ASP A 392 -14.97 17.52 10.36
N THR A 393 -15.74 17.52 9.27
CA THR A 393 -16.18 16.31 8.57
C THR A 393 -15.57 16.31 7.18
N LEU A 394 -14.99 15.18 6.79
CA LEU A 394 -14.36 14.99 5.48
C LEU A 394 -14.93 13.76 4.79
N ALA A 395 -14.96 13.77 3.46
CA ALA A 395 -15.37 12.62 2.68
C ALA A 395 -14.50 12.51 1.43
N PHE A 396 -13.95 11.33 1.21
CA PHE A 396 -13.11 11.02 0.04
C PHE A 396 -13.58 9.74 -0.62
N ASN A 397 -13.72 9.82 -1.94
CA ASN A 397 -13.96 8.66 -2.80
C ASN A 397 -12.75 8.46 -3.70
N TYR A 398 -12.25 7.23 -3.75
CA TYR A 398 -11.12 6.84 -4.60
C TYR A 398 -11.18 5.35 -4.92
N ARG A 399 -10.39 4.95 -5.92
CA ARG A 399 -10.22 3.57 -6.30
C ARG A 399 -8.74 3.20 -6.21
N LEU A 400 -8.48 1.99 -5.72
CA LEU A 400 -7.17 1.39 -5.62
C LEU A 400 -7.05 0.25 -6.62
N TYR A 401 -5.95 0.20 -7.36
CA TYR A 401 -5.64 -0.88 -8.30
C TYR A 401 -4.35 -1.58 -7.86
N TRP A 402 -4.48 -2.85 -7.48
CA TRP A 402 -3.39 -3.73 -7.08
C TRP A 402 -3.07 -4.67 -8.23
N SER A 403 -1.98 -4.40 -8.94
CA SER A 403 -1.73 -5.03 -10.24
C SER A 403 -0.25 -4.96 -10.63
N ALA A 404 0.18 -5.82 -11.55
CA ALA A 404 1.53 -5.75 -12.10
C ALA A 404 1.84 -4.43 -12.83
N GLN A 405 0.82 -3.79 -13.42
CA GLN A 405 0.92 -2.54 -14.17
C GLN A 405 -0.27 -1.65 -13.82
N PRO A 406 -0.08 -0.32 -13.66
CA PRO A 406 -1.19 0.58 -13.36
C PRO A 406 -2.24 0.57 -14.47
N PRO A 407 -3.52 0.87 -14.16
CA PRO A 407 -4.63 0.83 -15.13
C PRO A 407 -4.54 1.93 -16.19
N VAL A 408 -3.73 2.96 -15.93
CA VAL A 408 -3.47 4.09 -16.80
C VAL A 408 -1.97 4.29 -16.91
N GLN A 409 -1.51 4.72 -18.09
CA GLN A 409 -0.11 4.99 -18.37
C GLN A 409 -0.02 6.30 -19.16
N SER A 410 1.12 6.98 -19.05
CA SER A 410 1.41 8.14 -19.87
C SER A 410 1.37 7.76 -21.36
N PRO A 411 0.71 8.56 -22.23
CA PRO A 411 0.85 8.39 -23.67
C PRO A 411 2.22 8.85 -24.19
N LEU A 412 2.98 9.57 -23.34
CA LEU A 412 4.33 10.02 -23.64
C LEU A 412 5.35 8.91 -23.34
N ALA A 413 6.60 9.12 -23.77
CA ALA A 413 7.69 8.26 -23.36
C ALA A 413 7.83 8.21 -21.83
N ARG A 414 8.09 7.03 -21.28
CA ARG A 414 8.23 6.79 -19.84
C ARG A 414 9.64 6.45 -19.46
N VAL A 415 10.04 6.77 -18.24
CA VAL A 415 11.30 6.34 -17.65
C VAL A 415 11.22 4.82 -17.46
N MET A 416 12.11 4.08 -18.10
CA MET A 416 12.28 2.65 -17.85
C MET A 416 13.12 2.44 -16.60
N ALA A 417 14.30 3.06 -16.55
CA ALA A 417 15.28 2.85 -15.48
C ALA A 417 16.11 4.11 -15.23
N THR A 418 16.54 4.28 -13.97
CA THR A 418 17.52 5.30 -13.56
C THR A 418 18.77 4.60 -13.06
N ARG A 419 19.94 4.98 -13.56
CA ARG A 419 21.24 4.47 -13.12
C ARG A 419 22.14 5.61 -12.68
N THR A 420 22.95 5.34 -11.67
CA THR A 420 23.96 6.29 -11.20
C THR A 420 25.32 5.61 -11.11
N GLY A 421 26.38 6.37 -11.41
CA GLY A 421 27.73 5.82 -11.50
C GLY A 421 28.81 6.87 -11.35
N MET A 422 30.05 6.42 -11.51
CA MET A 422 31.21 7.30 -11.61
C MET A 422 31.07 8.14 -12.89
N GLY A 423 31.22 9.46 -12.80
CA GLY A 423 31.23 10.36 -13.97
C GLY A 423 32.60 10.97 -14.20
N GLY A 424 32.71 11.92 -15.12
CA GLY A 424 33.90 12.73 -15.37
C GLY A 424 34.82 12.22 -16.49
N PHE A 425 34.41 11.19 -17.22
CA PHE A 425 35.18 10.55 -18.30
C PHE A 425 34.24 10.07 -19.42
N PRO A 426 34.69 9.88 -20.67
CA PRO A 426 33.84 9.35 -21.74
C PRO A 426 33.26 7.96 -21.40
N GLU A 427 31.99 7.71 -21.69
CA GLU A 427 31.38 6.39 -21.47
C GLU A 427 32.11 5.29 -22.26
N GLY A 428 32.26 4.11 -21.66
CA GLY A 428 33.08 3.02 -22.19
C GLY A 428 34.58 3.15 -21.91
N TRP A 429 35.04 4.24 -21.29
CA TRP A 429 36.44 4.46 -20.91
C TRP A 429 36.59 4.77 -19.41
N ALA A 430 36.03 3.90 -18.57
CA ALA A 430 36.17 4.03 -17.12
C ALA A 430 37.65 3.94 -16.74
N PRO A 431 38.21 4.96 -16.06
CA PRO A 431 39.62 5.00 -15.71
C PRO A 431 39.97 3.89 -14.72
N GLY A 432 40.99 3.10 -15.06
CA GLY A 432 41.63 2.16 -14.12
C GLY A 432 42.90 2.71 -13.49
N GLU A 433 43.55 3.69 -14.12
CA GLU A 433 44.88 4.22 -13.75
C GLU A 433 44.96 5.74 -13.65
N HIS A 434 44.11 6.44 -14.40
CA HIS A 434 44.18 7.88 -14.57
C HIS A 434 42.78 8.47 -14.38
N TYR A 435 42.39 8.58 -13.12
CA TYR A 435 41.11 9.18 -12.76
C TYR A 435 41.09 10.68 -13.05
N PRO A 436 39.94 11.26 -13.44
CA PRO A 436 39.80 12.70 -13.61
C PRO A 436 40.14 13.47 -12.33
N ASP A 437 40.74 14.65 -12.47
CA ASP A 437 41.07 15.50 -11.30
C ASP A 437 39.82 15.99 -10.55
N LYS A 438 38.69 16.10 -11.27
CA LYS A 438 37.42 16.56 -10.72
C LYS A 438 36.44 15.41 -10.62
N TRP A 439 36.00 15.13 -9.39
CA TRP A 439 34.96 14.16 -9.13
C TRP A 439 33.61 14.60 -9.71
N ALA A 440 32.90 13.67 -10.34
CA ALA A 440 31.55 13.85 -10.83
C ALA A 440 30.71 12.58 -10.64
N ARG A 441 29.39 12.75 -10.59
CA ARG A 441 28.43 11.65 -10.57
C ARG A 441 27.72 11.57 -11.92
N ARG A 442 27.80 10.41 -12.56
CA ARG A 442 27.04 10.11 -13.79
C ARG A 442 25.62 9.70 -13.46
N PHE A 443 24.68 10.20 -14.25
CA PHE A 443 23.30 9.77 -14.30
C PHE A 443 22.98 9.26 -15.72
N ALA A 444 22.31 8.12 -15.80
CA ALA A 444 21.80 7.57 -17.06
C ALA A 444 20.32 7.19 -16.87
N ILE A 445 19.45 7.83 -17.63
CA ILE A 445 18.00 7.65 -17.56
C ILE A 445 17.54 7.09 -18.90
N ASP A 446 16.93 5.92 -18.87
CA ASP A 446 16.39 5.27 -20.06
C ASP A 446 14.93 5.65 -20.25
N PHE A 447 14.56 6.13 -21.44
CA PHE A 447 13.19 6.40 -21.85
C PHE A 447 12.74 5.42 -22.92
N VAL A 448 11.51 4.92 -22.78
CA VAL A 448 10.88 3.96 -23.70
C VAL A 448 9.44 4.35 -24.02
N GLY A 449 8.92 3.85 -25.15
CA GLY A 449 7.56 4.12 -25.59
C GLY A 449 7.35 5.55 -26.09
N GLY A 450 6.08 5.94 -26.25
CA GLY A 450 5.70 7.22 -26.87
C GLY A 450 6.27 7.38 -28.28
N ASP A 451 6.41 8.62 -28.73
CA ASP A 451 6.84 8.96 -30.09
C ASP A 451 8.36 9.14 -30.24
N LEU A 452 9.19 8.55 -29.36
CA LEU A 452 10.64 8.77 -29.35
C LEU A 452 11.31 8.53 -30.71
N LYS A 453 10.96 7.43 -31.40
CA LYS A 453 11.51 7.11 -32.73
C LYS A 453 11.13 8.14 -33.79
N ALA A 454 9.89 8.64 -33.75
CA ALA A 454 9.41 9.65 -34.68
C ALA A 454 9.97 11.05 -34.35
N ALA A 455 10.27 11.31 -33.08
CA ALA A 455 10.89 12.54 -32.61
C ALA A 455 12.40 12.59 -32.90
N ALA A 456 13.11 11.47 -32.88
CA ALA A 456 14.56 11.44 -33.01
C ALA A 456 15.12 12.12 -34.27
N PRO A 457 14.58 11.88 -35.49
CA PRO A 457 15.02 12.61 -36.69
C PRO A 457 14.76 14.12 -36.64
N LYS A 458 13.79 14.56 -35.81
CA LYS A 458 13.43 15.97 -35.61
C LYS A 458 14.26 16.65 -34.52
N GLY A 459 15.02 15.87 -33.74
CA GLY A 459 15.81 16.33 -32.61
C GLY A 459 15.09 16.12 -31.27
N ILE A 460 15.63 15.22 -30.45
CA ILE A 460 15.27 15.06 -29.03
C ILE A 460 16.16 16.00 -28.21
N GLU A 461 15.55 16.77 -27.32
CA GLU A 461 16.23 17.68 -26.41
C GLU A 461 15.93 17.29 -24.95
N PRO A 462 16.92 16.87 -24.16
CA PRO A 462 16.78 16.70 -22.73
C PRO A 462 16.76 18.07 -22.03
N VAL A 463 15.66 18.40 -21.37
CA VAL A 463 15.54 19.63 -20.59
C VAL A 463 15.85 19.29 -19.13
N ILE A 464 17.06 19.61 -18.68
CA ILE A 464 17.56 19.29 -17.33
C ILE A 464 17.54 20.55 -16.46
N THR A 465 17.00 20.44 -15.24
CA THR A 465 17.01 21.49 -14.23
C THR A 465 17.54 20.91 -12.92
N LEU A 466 18.48 21.61 -12.28
CA LEU A 466 19.14 21.20 -11.05
C LEU A 466 18.98 22.30 -10.00
N SER A 467 18.70 21.93 -8.74
CA SER A 467 18.72 22.90 -7.63
C SER A 467 20.13 23.38 -7.28
N SER A 468 21.15 22.56 -7.54
CA SER A 468 22.57 22.92 -7.39
C SER A 468 23.49 22.04 -8.24
N GLY A 469 24.73 22.49 -8.42
CA GLY A 469 25.70 21.85 -9.33
C GLY A 469 25.42 22.13 -10.80
N GLU A 470 26.17 21.47 -11.68
CA GLU A 470 26.09 21.65 -13.13
C GLU A 470 25.99 20.29 -13.83
N ALA A 471 25.10 20.18 -14.83
CA ALA A 471 25.07 19.06 -15.75
C ALA A 471 26.02 19.32 -16.93
N LYS A 472 26.88 18.36 -17.23
CA LYS A 472 27.82 18.38 -18.37
C LYS A 472 27.80 17.03 -19.08
N GLN A 473 28.46 16.95 -20.24
CA GLN A 473 28.62 15.70 -21.00
C GLN A 473 27.26 15.02 -21.26
N ILE A 474 26.31 15.82 -21.74
CA ILE A 474 24.97 15.34 -22.06
C ILE A 474 25.05 14.52 -23.35
N GLU A 475 24.66 13.26 -23.28
CA GLU A 475 24.63 12.34 -24.41
C GLU A 475 23.23 11.75 -24.57
N ILE A 476 22.80 11.60 -25.82
CA ILE A 476 21.53 10.99 -26.21
C ILE A 476 21.87 9.73 -27.00
N LEU A 477 21.69 8.58 -26.38
CA LEU A 477 22.11 7.30 -26.93
C LEU A 477 20.88 6.47 -27.27
N TYR A 478 20.74 6.05 -28.52
CA TYR A 478 19.78 5.00 -28.85
C TYR A 478 20.30 3.66 -28.34
N VAL A 479 19.44 2.89 -27.68
CA VAL A 479 19.80 1.59 -27.11
C VAL A 479 18.87 0.53 -27.68
N GLU A 480 19.39 -0.19 -28.68
CA GLU A 480 18.66 -1.22 -29.43
C GLU A 480 18.00 -2.28 -28.52
N PRO A 481 18.66 -2.85 -27.49
CA PRO A 481 18.06 -3.91 -26.67
C PRO A 481 16.72 -3.59 -25.99
N PHE A 482 16.45 -2.32 -25.67
CA PHE A 482 15.18 -1.91 -25.07
C PHE A 482 14.38 -0.95 -25.95
N ASP A 483 14.84 -0.76 -27.19
CA ASP A 483 14.18 0.07 -28.19
C ASP A 483 13.85 1.49 -27.71
N GLY A 484 14.83 2.16 -27.10
CA GLY A 484 14.63 3.45 -26.46
C GLY A 484 15.85 4.34 -26.46
N TYR A 485 15.77 5.45 -25.74
CA TYR A 485 16.84 6.43 -25.64
C TYR A 485 17.34 6.54 -24.20
N ARG A 486 18.64 6.43 -24.03
CA ARG A 486 19.34 6.75 -22.78
C ARG A 486 19.82 8.19 -22.84
N ILE A 487 19.37 9.00 -21.89
CA ILE A 487 19.98 10.30 -21.63
C ILE A 487 21.01 10.12 -20.54
N GLN A 488 22.25 10.46 -20.86
CA GLN A 488 23.35 10.46 -19.92
C GLN A 488 23.79 11.90 -19.66
N PHE A 489 24.14 12.21 -18.42
CA PHE A 489 24.84 13.44 -18.07
C PHE A 489 25.67 13.24 -16.81
N ASP A 490 26.72 14.06 -16.66
CA ASP A 490 27.53 14.10 -15.46
C ASP A 490 27.17 15.33 -14.63
N TRP A 491 26.84 15.10 -13.36
CA TRP A 491 26.65 16.13 -12.37
C TRP A 491 27.98 16.48 -11.71
N TYR A 492 28.34 17.75 -11.77
CA TYR A 492 29.49 18.32 -11.10
C TYR A 492 29.05 19.17 -9.91
N PRO A 493 29.63 18.93 -8.70
CA PRO A 493 29.39 19.81 -7.57
C PRO A 493 29.98 21.20 -7.84
N THR A 494 29.22 22.25 -7.55
CA THR A 494 29.69 23.65 -7.59
C THR A 494 29.93 24.24 -6.19
N SER A 495 29.69 23.45 -5.13
CA SER A 495 29.97 23.81 -3.74
C SER A 495 30.20 22.56 -2.90
N ASP A 496 30.68 22.74 -1.67
CA ASP A 496 30.89 21.67 -0.68
C ASP A 496 29.60 21.20 0.03
N SER A 497 28.45 21.77 -0.33
CA SER A 497 27.16 21.43 0.28
C SER A 497 26.83 19.93 0.11
N THR A 498 26.33 19.33 1.18
CA THR A 498 25.78 17.95 1.20
C THR A 498 24.25 17.93 1.24
N ALA A 499 23.61 19.09 1.06
CA ALA A 499 22.17 19.17 0.94
C ALA A 499 21.69 18.34 -0.27
N PRO A 500 20.47 17.77 -0.21
CA PRO A 500 19.88 17.09 -1.35
C PRO A 500 19.86 17.98 -2.61
N VAL A 501 20.16 17.38 -3.76
CA VAL A 501 20.08 18.02 -5.07
C VAL A 501 18.83 17.51 -5.77
N ASP A 502 17.88 18.41 -6.00
CA ASP A 502 16.67 18.09 -6.74
C ASP A 502 16.97 18.23 -8.23
N MET A 503 16.73 17.15 -8.97
CA MET A 503 17.00 17.02 -10.39
C MET A 503 15.68 16.77 -11.11
N ARG A 504 15.38 17.60 -12.11
CA ARG A 504 14.20 17.45 -12.97
C ARG A 504 14.66 17.30 -14.41
N MET A 505 14.13 16.31 -15.12
CA MET A 505 14.38 16.12 -16.54
C MET A 505 13.14 15.64 -17.28
N PHE A 506 12.92 16.15 -18.48
CA PHE A 506 11.98 15.58 -19.45
C PHE A 506 12.55 15.75 -20.86
N LEU A 507 12.02 14.99 -21.81
CA LEU A 507 12.38 15.08 -23.22
C LEU A 507 11.43 16.02 -23.95
N ARG A 508 11.99 16.86 -24.81
CA ARG A 508 11.27 17.78 -25.68
C ARG A 508 11.63 17.53 -27.14
N CYS A 509 10.67 17.72 -28.04
CA CYS A 509 10.90 17.76 -29.48
C CYS A 509 10.05 18.90 -30.07
N GLN A 510 10.67 19.79 -30.84
CA GLN A 510 9.99 20.93 -31.49
C GLN A 510 9.11 21.79 -30.55
N GLY A 511 9.54 21.94 -29.29
CA GLY A 511 8.81 22.73 -28.29
C GLY A 511 7.83 21.93 -27.43
N GLU A 512 7.49 20.70 -27.81
CA GLU A 512 6.51 19.86 -27.10
C GLU A 512 7.21 18.81 -26.21
N ALA A 513 6.68 18.58 -25.01
CA ALA A 513 7.15 17.50 -24.15
C ALA A 513 6.72 16.14 -24.72
N ILE A 514 7.69 15.24 -24.90
CA ILE A 514 7.48 13.91 -25.48
C ILE A 514 7.72 12.78 -24.48
N SER A 515 8.06 13.10 -23.24
CA SER A 515 8.19 12.14 -22.12
C SER A 515 7.46 12.61 -20.88
N GLU A 516 7.24 11.71 -19.93
CA GLU A 516 7.01 12.09 -18.54
C GLU A 516 8.23 12.81 -17.95
N THR A 517 8.00 13.53 -16.85
CA THR A 517 9.05 14.20 -16.09
C THR A 517 9.70 13.21 -15.13
N TRP A 518 10.99 12.94 -15.34
CA TRP A 518 11.85 12.33 -14.33
C TRP A 518 12.17 13.37 -13.24
N LEU A 519 11.84 13.05 -12.00
CA LEU A 519 12.13 13.88 -10.84
C LEU A 519 12.94 13.04 -9.85
N TYR A 520 14.14 13.46 -9.50
CA TYR A 520 15.05 12.67 -8.68
C TYR A 520 15.72 13.52 -7.63
N GLN A 521 15.85 12.98 -6.42
CA GLN A 521 16.57 13.63 -5.34
C GLN A 521 17.89 12.89 -5.13
N TYR A 522 18.99 13.59 -5.38
CA TYR A 522 20.33 13.04 -5.23
C TYR A 522 20.97 13.52 -3.93
N PHE A 523 21.59 12.61 -3.18
CA PHE A 523 22.31 12.92 -1.94
C PHE A 523 23.82 12.91 -2.21
N PRO A 524 24.46 14.07 -2.46
CA PRO A 524 25.87 14.12 -2.75
C PRO A 524 26.70 13.71 -1.54
N PRO A 525 27.79 12.94 -1.71
CA PRO A 525 28.68 12.61 -0.61
C PRO A 525 29.36 13.87 -0.06
N ALA A 526 29.87 13.76 1.16
CA ALA A 526 30.70 14.81 1.76
C ALA A 526 31.94 15.12 0.91
N PRO A 527 32.46 16.37 0.91
CA PRO A 527 33.57 16.78 0.04
C PRO A 527 34.80 15.87 0.12
N ASP A 528 35.16 15.39 1.30
CA ASP A 528 36.28 14.46 1.54
C ASP A 528 36.10 13.09 0.86
N LYS A 529 34.85 12.72 0.55
CA LYS A 529 34.46 11.51 -0.18
C LYS A 529 34.24 11.73 -1.67
N ARG A 530 34.34 12.97 -2.17
CA ARG A 530 34.25 13.31 -3.61
C ARG A 530 35.60 13.13 -4.28
N ARG A 531 36.08 11.90 -4.26
CA ARG A 531 37.33 11.48 -4.90
C ARG A 531 37.11 10.15 -5.56
N TYR A 532 37.83 9.90 -6.64
CA TYR A 532 37.95 8.55 -7.16
C TYR A 532 38.93 7.77 -6.29
N VAL A 533 38.59 6.53 -5.98
CA VAL A 533 39.41 5.66 -5.13
C VAL A 533 40.20 4.75 -6.06
N ASP A 534 41.53 4.85 -6.01
CA ASP A 534 42.43 3.89 -6.65
C ASP A 534 43.00 2.94 -5.58
N ASP A 535 42.33 1.82 -5.38
CA ASP A 535 42.71 0.81 -4.38
C ASP A 535 44.07 0.13 -4.66
N ARG A 536 44.66 0.36 -5.83
CA ARG A 536 45.98 -0.19 -6.20
C ARG A 536 47.12 0.63 -5.60
N ILE A 537 46.85 1.90 -5.29
CA ILE A 537 47.76 2.74 -4.52
C ILE A 537 47.54 2.41 -3.04
N MET A 538 47.84 1.16 -2.66
CA MET A 538 47.92 0.79 -1.27
C MET A 538 49.13 1.49 -0.65
N ARG A 539 48.90 2.23 0.44
CA ARG A 539 49.97 2.79 1.27
C ARG A 539 50.62 1.71 2.12
#